data_AF-A0A2T4PU00-F1
#
_entry.id   AF-A0A2T4PU00-F1
#
_cell.length_a   1.000
_cell.length_b   1.000
_cell.length_c   1.000
_cell.angle_alpha   90.00
_cell.angle_beta   90.00
_cell.angle_gamma   90.00
#
_symmetry.space_group_name_H-M   'P 1'
#
loop_
_entity.id
_entity.type
_entity.pdbx_description
1 polymer ?
#
loop_
_entity_poly.entity_id
_entity_poly.type
_entity_poly.pdbx_seq_one_letter_code
_entity_poly.pdbx_strand_id
1 'polypeptide(L)'
;MNNADRRSKGNYWFILVTMILNSALLVLNLVIFFKKVPINTVLDMKNGVFYYLLSFVLQSLLIIIFFIIVLRFFKVINKKDYFNPNNYNKIFFSSMLIIIYATLNSMKEFIGVDVSYKELLNTAPFTTILLLNIGLMMLNFLSIYNESEAIKEEHDLTI
;
A
#
# COMPACT_ATOMS: atom_id res chain seq x y z
N MET A 1 16.88 -22.99 -11.65
CA MET A 1 16.34 -21.72 -11.13
C MET A 1 16.34 -21.81 -9.61
N ASN A 2 17.05 -20.93 -8.90
CA ASN A 2 17.24 -21.04 -7.44
C ASN A 2 15.93 -20.71 -6.69
N ASN A 3 15.67 -21.30 -5.52
CA ASN A 3 14.41 -21.16 -4.77
C ASN A 3 14.10 -19.70 -4.40
N ALA A 4 15.13 -18.87 -4.18
CA ALA A 4 14.99 -17.44 -3.89
C ALA A 4 14.43 -16.64 -5.09
N ASP A 5 14.84 -16.98 -6.31
CA ASP A 5 14.37 -16.31 -7.54
C ASP A 5 12.90 -16.66 -7.85
N ARG A 6 12.48 -17.89 -7.53
CA ARG A 6 11.08 -18.32 -7.63
C ARG A 6 10.18 -17.59 -6.60
N ARG A 7 10.65 -17.38 -5.37
CA ARG A 7 9.92 -16.60 -4.34
C ARG A 7 9.78 -15.13 -4.72
N SER A 8 10.86 -14.49 -5.19
CA SER A 8 10.84 -13.08 -5.63
C SER A 8 9.82 -12.84 -6.75
N LYS A 9 9.78 -13.72 -7.77
CA LYS A 9 8.77 -13.66 -8.84
C LYS A 9 7.35 -13.85 -8.32
N GLY A 10 7.13 -14.80 -7.41
CA GLY A 10 5.82 -15.02 -6.79
C GLY A 10 5.32 -13.78 -6.03
N ASN A 11 6.21 -13.16 -5.25
CA ASN A 11 5.93 -11.94 -4.49
C ASN A 11 5.57 -10.76 -5.40
N TYR A 12 6.30 -10.59 -6.51
CA TYR A 12 5.98 -9.57 -7.51
C TYR A 12 4.57 -9.74 -8.09
N TRP A 13 4.23 -10.95 -8.54
CA TRP A 13 2.90 -11.24 -9.10
C TRP A 13 1.79 -11.05 -8.08
N PHE A 14 2.01 -11.46 -6.84
CA PHE A 14 1.06 -11.26 -5.75
C PHE A 14 0.75 -9.78 -5.55
N ILE A 15 1.77 -8.93 -5.43
CA ILE A 15 1.60 -7.48 -5.27
C ILE A 15 0.84 -6.90 -6.46
N LEU A 16 1.18 -7.31 -7.69
CA LEU A 16 0.50 -6.86 -8.91
C LEU A 16 -0.98 -7.24 -8.91
N VAL A 17 -1.33 -8.47 -8.54
CA VAL A 17 -2.74 -8.90 -8.41
C VAL A 17 -3.47 -8.08 -7.36
N THR A 18 -2.85 -7.83 -6.19
CA THR A 18 -3.49 -7.03 -5.14
C THR A 18 -3.66 -5.56 -5.53
N MET A 19 -2.76 -4.99 -6.35
CA MET A 19 -2.91 -3.65 -6.93
C MET A 19 -4.10 -3.57 -7.89
N ILE A 20 -4.27 -4.58 -8.75
CA ILE A 20 -5.43 -4.67 -9.65
C ILE A 20 -6.72 -4.80 -8.84
N LEU A 21 -6.74 -5.67 -7.83
CA LEU A 21 -7.90 -5.87 -6.95
C LEU A 21 -8.26 -4.57 -6.21
N ASN A 22 -7.28 -3.86 -5.68
CA ASN A 22 -7.47 -2.57 -5.01
C ASN A 22 -8.09 -1.52 -5.96
N SER A 23 -7.60 -1.45 -7.20
CA SER A 23 -8.13 -0.55 -8.23
C SER A 23 -9.58 -0.92 -8.61
N ALA A 24 -9.88 -2.21 -8.74
CA ALA A 24 -11.24 -2.68 -9.01
C ALA A 24 -12.20 -2.36 -7.85
N LEU A 25 -11.75 -2.52 -6.60
CA LEU A 25 -12.53 -2.13 -5.41
C LEU A 25 -12.80 -0.64 -5.37
N LEU A 26 -11.83 0.20 -5.72
CA LEU A 26 -12.03 1.65 -5.82
C LEU A 26 -13.15 1.98 -6.81
N VAL A 27 -13.06 1.46 -8.04
CA VAL A 27 -14.07 1.69 -9.08
C VAL A 27 -15.45 1.20 -8.62
N LEU A 28 -15.52 0.01 -8.03
CA LEU A 28 -16.77 -0.58 -7.56
C LEU A 28 -17.42 0.26 -6.44
N ASN A 29 -16.64 0.71 -5.45
CA ASN A 29 -17.15 1.58 -4.38
C ASN A 29 -17.66 2.91 -4.94
N LEU A 30 -16.92 3.54 -5.87
CA LEU A 30 -17.36 4.79 -6.49
C LEU A 30 -18.65 4.61 -7.29
N VAL A 31 -18.78 3.53 -8.08
CA VAL A 31 -20.01 3.25 -8.83
C VAL A 31 -21.20 3.04 -7.89
N ILE A 32 -21.02 2.27 -6.81
CA ILE A 32 -22.09 2.03 -5.83
C ILE A 32 -22.48 3.33 -5.12
N PHE A 33 -21.49 4.14 -4.75
CA PHE A 33 -21.70 5.42 -4.09
C PHE A 33 -22.52 6.37 -4.96
N PHE A 34 -22.11 6.62 -6.20
CA PHE A 34 -22.82 7.54 -7.10
C PHE A 34 -24.17 7.00 -7.60
N LYS A 35 -24.44 5.70 -7.49
CA LYS A 35 -25.79 5.14 -7.71
C LYS A 35 -26.74 5.44 -6.55
N LYS A 36 -26.24 5.54 -5.32
CA LYS A 36 -27.05 5.71 -4.10
C LYS A 36 -27.12 7.15 -3.62
N VAL A 37 -26.10 7.95 -3.87
CA VAL A 37 -25.98 9.31 -3.34
C VAL A 37 -26.19 10.33 -4.47
N PRO A 38 -27.22 11.19 -4.39
CA PRO A 38 -27.44 12.24 -5.36
C PRO A 38 -26.25 13.21 -5.43
N ILE A 39 -25.91 13.67 -6.65
CA ILE A 39 -24.79 14.59 -6.87
C ILE A 39 -24.94 15.89 -6.06
N ASN A 40 -26.17 16.40 -5.92
CA ASN A 40 -26.44 17.60 -5.13
C ASN A 40 -26.04 17.43 -3.66
N THR A 41 -26.25 16.23 -3.11
CA THR A 41 -25.80 15.88 -1.75
C THR A 41 -24.28 15.81 -1.70
N VAL A 42 -23.63 15.21 -2.71
CA VAL A 42 -22.16 15.14 -2.76
C VAL A 42 -21.53 16.54 -2.83
N LEU A 43 -22.13 17.48 -3.57
CA LEU A 43 -21.58 18.83 -3.76
C LEU A 43 -21.99 19.81 -2.64
N ASP A 44 -22.95 19.46 -1.79
CA ASP A 44 -23.28 20.26 -0.62
C ASP A 44 -22.19 20.10 0.45
N MET A 45 -21.26 21.06 0.48
CA MET A 45 -20.13 21.02 1.41
C MET A 45 -20.54 21.02 2.89
N LYS A 46 -21.78 21.42 3.23
CA LYS A 46 -22.24 21.46 4.63
C LYS A 46 -22.41 20.09 5.25
N ASN A 47 -22.69 19.06 4.46
CA ASN A 47 -22.98 17.71 4.97
C ASN A 47 -21.72 16.82 5.12
N GLY A 48 -20.54 17.34 4.77
CA GLY A 48 -19.27 16.63 4.91
C GLY A 48 -19.02 15.48 3.90
N VAL A 49 -20.02 15.09 3.10
CA VAL A 49 -19.95 13.97 2.15
C VAL A 49 -18.84 14.18 1.12
N PHE A 50 -18.72 15.40 0.60
CA PHE A 50 -17.64 15.79 -0.30
C PHE A 50 -16.25 15.48 0.27
N TYR A 51 -15.98 15.95 1.49
CA TYR A 51 -14.67 15.79 2.13
C TYR A 51 -14.39 14.33 2.47
N TYR A 52 -15.41 13.57 2.85
CA TYR A 52 -15.28 12.14 3.12
C TYR A 52 -14.96 11.34 1.86
N LEU A 53 -15.63 11.64 0.73
CA LEU A 53 -15.34 11.08 -0.58
C LEU A 53 -13.93 11.46 -1.04
N LEU A 54 -13.54 12.72 -0.89
CA LEU A 54 -12.20 13.18 -1.25
C LEU A 54 -11.13 12.43 -0.44
N SER A 55 -11.32 12.29 0.87
CA SER A 55 -10.43 11.52 1.73
C SER A 55 -10.32 10.06 1.27
N PHE A 56 -11.46 9.41 0.99
CA PHE A 56 -11.49 8.04 0.46
C PHE A 56 -10.71 7.87 -0.86
N VAL A 57 -10.88 8.80 -1.80
CA VAL A 57 -10.17 8.78 -3.09
C VAL A 57 -8.68 9.00 -2.90
N LEU A 58 -8.28 10.00 -2.10
CA LEU A 58 -6.87 10.28 -1.81
C LEU A 58 -6.18 9.09 -1.14
N GLN A 59 -6.83 8.46 -0.17
CA GLN A 59 -6.33 7.26 0.49
C GLN A 59 -6.12 6.10 -0.49
N SER A 60 -7.06 5.89 -1.42
CA SER A 60 -6.95 4.86 -2.45
C SER A 60 -5.79 5.14 -3.40
N LEU A 61 -5.60 6.40 -3.81
CA LEU A 61 -4.48 6.82 -4.66
C LEU A 61 -3.12 6.63 -3.96
N LEU A 62 -3.03 6.93 -2.66
CA LEU A 62 -1.81 6.69 -1.87
C LEU A 62 -1.41 5.21 -1.87
N ILE A 63 -2.38 4.31 -1.75
CA ILE A 63 -2.13 2.86 -1.83
C ILE A 63 -1.61 2.46 -3.22
N ILE A 64 -2.17 3.02 -4.30
CA ILE A 64 -1.71 2.76 -5.67
C ILE A 64 -0.25 3.22 -5.85
N ILE A 65 0.09 4.41 -5.34
CA ILE A 65 1.46 4.93 -5.38
C ILE A 65 2.40 4.00 -4.59
N PHE A 66 1.97 3.56 -3.40
CA PHE A 66 2.70 2.58 -2.60
C PHE A 66 2.98 1.31 -3.41
N PHE A 67 1.99 0.71 -4.06
CA PHE A 67 2.21 -0.48 -4.90
C PHE A 67 3.24 -0.25 -6.01
N ILE A 68 3.21 0.90 -6.67
CA ILE A 68 4.17 1.21 -7.73
C ILE A 68 5.60 1.25 -7.17
N ILE A 69 5.81 1.90 -6.02
CA ILE A 69 7.14 1.97 -5.38
C ILE A 69 7.60 0.58 -4.97
N VAL A 70 6.71 -0.22 -4.39
CA VAL A 70 7.03 -1.57 -3.93
C VAL A 70 7.34 -2.51 -5.10
N LEU A 71 6.58 -2.47 -6.20
CA LEU A 71 6.88 -3.24 -7.41
C LEU A 71 8.24 -2.85 -8.01
N ARG A 72 8.58 -1.55 -8.01
CA ARG A 72 9.90 -1.05 -8.43
C ARG A 72 11.02 -1.47 -7.48
N PHE A 73 10.72 -1.65 -6.20
CA PHE A 73 11.64 -2.22 -5.24
C PHE A 73 11.92 -3.68 -5.61
N PHE A 74 10.89 -4.50 -5.75
CA PHE A 74 11.02 -5.94 -6.08
C PHE A 74 11.68 -6.24 -7.42
N LYS A 75 11.46 -5.41 -8.45
CA LYS A 75 12.08 -5.61 -9.78
C LYS A 75 13.60 -5.45 -9.77
N VAL A 76 14.17 -4.76 -8.77
CA VAL A 76 15.59 -4.38 -8.71
C VAL A 76 16.38 -5.20 -7.68
N ILE A 77 15.73 -6.08 -6.91
CA ILE A 77 16.44 -6.96 -5.97
C ILE A 77 17.16 -8.07 -6.74
N ASN A 78 18.32 -7.75 -7.32
CA ASN A 78 19.41 -8.71 -7.40
C ASN A 78 20.09 -8.71 -6.03
N LYS A 79 20.36 -9.89 -5.47
CA LYS A 79 20.82 -10.10 -4.08
C LYS A 79 21.99 -9.23 -3.61
N LYS A 80 22.80 -8.68 -4.53
CA LYS A 80 23.95 -7.80 -4.23
C LYS A 80 23.62 -6.31 -4.12
N ASP A 81 22.41 -5.89 -4.50
CA ASP A 81 22.01 -4.48 -4.64
C ASP A 81 21.07 -4.00 -3.52
N TYR A 82 20.81 -4.84 -2.50
CA TYR A 82 19.86 -4.48 -1.45
C TYR A 82 20.26 -3.22 -0.67
N PHE A 83 21.54 -3.12 -0.29
CA PHE A 83 22.10 -1.97 0.43
C PHE A 83 22.33 -0.74 -0.45
N ASN A 84 21.85 -0.75 -1.69
CA ASN A 84 21.92 0.40 -2.57
C ASN A 84 21.10 1.58 -1.97
N PRO A 85 21.66 2.80 -1.88
CA PRO A 85 20.94 3.97 -1.38
C PRO A 85 19.61 4.25 -2.10
N ASN A 86 19.49 3.86 -3.38
CA ASN A 86 18.23 3.98 -4.12
C ASN A 86 17.13 3.07 -3.56
N ASN A 87 17.49 1.92 -2.99
CA ASN A 87 16.55 1.02 -2.33
C ASN A 87 16.15 1.54 -0.95
N TYR A 88 17.07 2.14 -0.20
CA TYR A 88 16.74 2.88 1.04
C TYR A 88 15.65 3.93 0.80
N ASN A 89 15.82 4.80 -0.20
CA ASN A 89 14.86 5.85 -0.51
C ASN A 89 13.46 5.29 -0.83
N LYS A 90 13.37 4.19 -1.61
CA LYS A 90 12.09 3.54 -1.91
C LYS A 90 11.40 3.03 -0.64
N ILE A 91 12.14 2.44 0.28
CA ILE A 91 11.61 1.95 1.56
C ILE A 91 11.13 3.14 2.41
N PHE A 92 11.96 4.18 2.55
CA PHE A 92 11.62 5.39 3.29
C PHE A 92 10.34 6.04 2.76
N PHE A 93 10.25 6.27 1.45
CA PHE A 93 9.05 6.84 0.84
C PHE A 93 7.82 5.94 1.01
N SER A 94 7.98 4.62 0.90
CA SER A 94 6.88 3.67 1.15
C SER A 94 6.36 3.79 2.58
N SER A 95 7.25 3.85 3.57
CA SER A 95 6.89 4.04 4.97
C SER A 95 6.18 5.38 5.21
N MET A 96 6.66 6.46 4.59
CA MET A 96 6.02 7.77 4.71
C MET A 96 4.60 7.78 4.13
N LEU A 97 4.39 7.11 2.99
CA LEU A 97 3.05 6.95 2.40
C LEU A 97 2.10 6.19 3.33
N ILE A 98 2.57 5.13 4.00
CA ILE A 98 1.78 4.38 4.97
C ILE A 98 1.39 5.27 6.16
N ILE A 99 2.32 6.08 6.68
CA ILE A 99 2.06 7.01 7.79
C ILE A 99 1.01 8.06 7.38
N ILE A 100 1.14 8.63 6.18
CA ILE A 100 0.16 9.60 5.65
C ILE A 100 -1.20 8.92 5.48
N TYR A 101 -1.24 7.71 4.92
CA TYR A 101 -2.48 6.93 4.77
C TYR A 101 -3.17 6.70 6.12
N ALA A 102 -2.42 6.24 7.13
CA ALA A 102 -2.94 5.97 8.46
C ALA A 102 -3.46 7.24 9.13
N THR A 103 -2.71 8.34 9.02
CA THR A 103 -3.12 9.65 9.54
C THR A 103 -4.43 10.13 8.90
N LEU A 104 -4.55 10.05 7.57
CA LEU A 104 -5.79 10.40 6.86
C LEU A 104 -6.96 9.50 7.30
N ASN A 105 -6.70 8.21 7.52
CA ASN A 105 -7.73 7.27 7.96
C ASN A 105 -8.27 7.64 9.33
N SER A 106 -7.40 8.02 10.26
CA SER A 106 -7.80 8.50 11.59
C SER A 106 -8.52 9.85 11.51
N MET A 107 -8.06 10.76 10.65
CA MET A 107 -8.69 12.08 10.48
C MET A 107 -10.12 12.00 9.92
N LYS A 108 -10.40 10.98 9.10
CA LYS A 108 -11.69 10.76 8.45
C LYS A 108 -12.83 10.53 9.44
N GLU A 109 -12.55 10.04 10.64
CA GLU A 109 -13.53 9.89 11.74
C GLU A 109 -14.12 11.23 12.20
N PHE A 110 -13.35 12.32 12.11
CA PHE A 110 -13.78 13.66 12.53
C PHE A 110 -14.66 14.38 11.51
N ILE A 111 -14.83 13.82 10.31
CA ILE A 111 -15.74 14.38 9.32
C ILE A 111 -17.16 13.96 9.71
N GLY A 112 -17.99 14.94 10.09
CA GLY A 112 -19.37 14.76 10.51
C GLY A 112 -20.29 14.36 9.37
N VAL A 113 -20.26 13.08 8.99
CA VAL A 113 -21.06 12.50 7.91
C VAL A 113 -21.98 11.41 8.47
N ASP A 114 -23.18 11.31 7.90
CA ASP A 114 -24.12 10.24 8.20
C ASP A 114 -23.50 8.84 7.98
N VAL A 115 -23.84 7.90 8.87
CA VAL A 115 -23.29 6.54 8.90
C VAL A 115 -23.53 5.81 7.56
N SER A 116 -24.67 6.05 6.92
CA SER A 116 -25.01 5.42 5.64
C SER A 116 -23.98 5.74 4.55
N TYR A 117 -23.46 6.97 4.48
CA TYR A 117 -22.42 7.34 3.52
C TYR A 117 -21.05 6.80 3.90
N LYS A 118 -20.76 6.67 5.20
CA LYS A 118 -19.51 6.08 5.70
C LYS A 118 -19.38 4.63 5.26
N GLU A 119 -20.46 3.85 5.37
CA GLU A 119 -20.51 2.45 4.96
C GLU A 119 -20.26 2.27 3.46
N LEU A 120 -20.75 3.18 2.62
CA LEU A 120 -20.54 3.15 1.17
C LEU A 120 -19.09 3.46 0.77
N LEU A 121 -18.34 4.16 1.62
CA LEU A 121 -16.96 4.58 1.39
C LEU A 121 -16.01 3.97 2.44
N ASN A 122 -16.22 2.68 2.71
CA ASN A 122 -15.46 1.92 3.69
C ASN A 122 -14.03 1.63 3.21
N THR A 123 -13.04 2.05 4.00
CA THR A 123 -11.61 1.85 3.72
C THR A 123 -11.06 0.54 4.27
N ALA A 124 -11.82 -0.21 5.08
CA ALA A 124 -11.34 -1.44 5.69
C ALA A 124 -10.75 -2.45 4.69
N PRO A 125 -11.39 -2.74 3.53
CA PRO A 125 -10.81 -3.64 2.53
C PRO A 125 -9.46 -3.14 1.99
N PHE A 126 -9.33 -1.83 1.78
CA PHE A 126 -8.10 -1.19 1.30
C PHE A 126 -6.98 -1.30 2.33
N THR A 127 -7.30 -1.05 3.60
CA THR A 127 -6.37 -1.22 4.73
C THR A 127 -5.91 -2.67 4.86
N THR A 128 -6.82 -3.65 4.72
CA THR A 128 -6.45 -5.08 4.75
C THR A 128 -5.47 -5.43 3.63
N ILE A 129 -5.72 -4.97 2.40
CA ILE A 129 -4.81 -5.20 1.28
C ILE A 129 -3.45 -4.52 1.53
N LEU A 130 -3.44 -3.30 2.07
CA LEU A 130 -2.21 -2.60 2.42
C LEU A 130 -1.39 -3.39 3.46
N LEU A 131 -2.02 -3.83 4.55
CA LEU A 131 -1.37 -4.60 5.62
C LEU A 131 -0.78 -5.93 5.12
N LEU A 132 -1.51 -6.63 4.26
CA LEU A 132 -1.05 -7.86 3.61
C LEU A 132 0.26 -7.62 2.82
N ASN A 133 0.33 -6.51 2.08
CA ASN A 133 1.51 -6.16 1.31
C ASN A 133 2.67 -5.67 2.17
N ILE A 134 2.39 -4.95 3.27
CA ILE A 134 3.41 -4.60 4.27
C ILE A 134 4.00 -5.87 4.89
N GLY A 135 3.17 -6.83 5.28
CA GLY A 135 3.63 -8.12 5.81
C GLY A 135 4.51 -8.88 4.82
N LEU A 136 4.13 -8.89 3.55
CA LEU A 136 4.95 -9.48 2.49
C LEU A 136 6.29 -8.75 2.31
N MET A 137 6.32 -7.41 2.38
CA MET A 137 7.58 -6.66 2.38
C MET A 137 8.47 -7.02 3.56
N MET A 138 7.90 -7.13 4.76
CA MET A 138 8.65 -7.53 5.96
C MET A 138 9.28 -8.92 5.82
N LEU A 139 8.56 -9.90 5.27
CA LEU A 139 9.10 -11.24 5.02
C LEU A 139 10.29 -11.20 4.04
N ASN A 140 10.23 -10.33 3.05
CA ASN A 140 11.36 -10.14 2.13
C ASN A 140 12.55 -9.47 2.82
N PHE A 141 12.31 -8.44 3.64
CA PHE A 141 13.37 -7.84 4.45
C PHE A 141 14.03 -8.82 5.39
N LEU A 142 13.26 -9.71 6.03
CA LEU A 142 13.80 -10.76 6.88
C LEU A 142 14.69 -11.73 6.08
N SER A 143 14.25 -12.15 4.90
CA SER A 143 15.07 -13.00 4.03
C SER A 143 16.39 -12.34 3.65
N ILE A 144 16.37 -11.03 3.43
CA ILE A 144 17.56 -10.29 3.02
C ILE A 144 18.48 -10.01 4.21
N TYR A 145 17.92 -9.73 5.38
CA TYR A 145 18.67 -9.62 6.63
C TYR A 145 19.47 -10.90 6.90
N ASN A 146 18.83 -12.08 6.83
CA ASN A 146 19.51 -13.36 7.04
C ASN A 146 20.65 -13.60 6.04
N GLU A 147 20.45 -13.24 4.76
CA GLU A 147 21.53 -13.34 3.75
C GLU A 147 22.67 -12.35 4.03
N SER A 148 22.35 -11.18 4.59
CA SER A 148 23.34 -10.15 4.91
C SER A 148 24.19 -10.51 6.13
N GLU A 149 23.59 -11.11 7.16
CA GLU A 149 24.34 -11.67 8.29
C GLU A 149 25.30 -12.77 7.84
N ALA A 150 24.86 -13.69 7.00
CA ALA A 150 25.72 -14.76 6.49
C ALA A 150 26.94 -14.23 5.73
N ILE A 151 26.77 -13.16 4.93
CA ILE A 151 27.90 -12.50 4.24
C ILE A 151 28.85 -11.83 5.24
N LYS A 152 28.31 -11.21 6.29
CA LYS A 152 29.12 -10.57 7.34
C LYS A 152 29.94 -11.60 8.10
N GLU A 153 29.34 -12.74 8.47
CA GLU A 153 30.05 -13.85 9.12
C GLU A 153 31.17 -14.40 8.23
N GLU A 154 30.93 -14.58 6.94
CA GLU A 154 31.95 -15.05 5.99
C GLU A 154 33.12 -14.04 5.84
N HIS A 155 32.82 -12.73 5.82
CA HIS A 155 33.82 -11.67 5.77
C HIS A 155 34.59 -11.49 7.09
N ASP A 156 33.95 -11.65 8.25
CA ASP A 156 34.60 -11.61 9.56
C ASP A 156 35.51 -12.84 9.79
N LEU A 157 35.23 -13.97 9.11
CA LEU A 157 36.07 -15.19 9.14
C LEU A 157 37.27 -15.16 8.18
N THR A 158 37.33 -14.18 7.26
CA THR A 158 38.38 -14.08 6.23
C THR A 158 39.37 -12.93 6.44
N ILE A 159 39.27 -12.19 7.56
CA ILE A 159 40.22 -11.15 7.99
C ILE A 159 41.12 -11.69 9.11
#